data_AF-A0A918YVF8-F1
#
_entry.id   AF-A0A918YVF8-F1
#
_cell.length_a   1.000
_cell.length_b   1.000
_cell.length_c   1.000
_cell.angle_alpha   90.00
_cell.angle_beta   90.00
_cell.angle_gamma   90.00
#
_symmetry.space_group_name_H-M   'P 1'
#
loop_
_entity.id
_entity.type
_entity.pdbx_description
1 polymer ?
#
loop_
_entity_poly.entity_id
_entity_poly.type
_entity_poly.pdbx_seq_one_letter_code
_entity_poly.pdbx_strand_id
1 'polypeptide(L)'
;MTLAVVVVVLPVGLVVLSSPADETGRHAAPGRADRELVVEKDRDFEPYVRIYVEQGRGLTARRWKAGAVSGDDLVGVEWDGPDRIKVTTAPGKEREVQLIELAPDGAPRTVAK
;
A
#
# COMPACT_ATOMS: atom_id res chain seq x y z
N MET A 1 -32.00 15.32 -28.57
CA MET A 1 -31.33 14.02 -28.29
C MET A 1 -30.40 14.25 -27.12
N THR A 2 -30.82 13.84 -25.93
CA THR A 2 -30.10 14.10 -24.68
C THR A 2 -29.03 13.03 -24.50
N LEU A 3 -27.74 13.40 -24.49
CA LEU A 3 -26.64 12.47 -24.22
C LEU A 3 -26.73 12.01 -22.76
N ALA A 4 -26.88 10.70 -22.55
CA ALA A 4 -26.75 10.09 -21.23
C ALA A 4 -25.26 9.96 -20.87
N VAL A 5 -24.82 10.70 -19.86
CA VAL A 5 -23.50 10.50 -19.24
C VAL A 5 -23.63 9.30 -18.30
N VAL A 6 -23.06 8.16 -18.70
CA VAL A 6 -22.97 6.98 -17.81
C VAL A 6 -21.84 7.26 -16.82
N VAL A 7 -22.20 7.69 -15.61
CA VAL A 7 -21.27 7.77 -14.49
C VAL A 7 -21.05 6.35 -13.98
N VAL A 8 -19.99 5.71 -14.46
CA VAL A 8 -19.53 4.43 -13.91
C VAL A 8 -18.88 4.72 -12.56
N VAL A 9 -19.64 4.57 -11.48
CA VAL A 9 -19.08 4.55 -10.12
C VAL A 9 -18.40 3.20 -9.94
N LEU A 10 -17.14 3.11 -10.36
CA LEU A 10 -16.29 1.97 -10.04
C LEU A 10 -16.13 1.91 -8.52
N PRO A 11 -16.33 0.75 -7.86
CA PRO A 11 -15.96 0.60 -6.46
C PRO A 11 -14.45 0.80 -6.36
N VAL A 12 -14.06 1.96 -5.82
CA VAL A 12 -12.66 2.35 -5.64
C VAL A 12 -12.06 1.43 -4.57
N GLY A 13 -11.15 0.55 -4.99
CA GLY A 13 -10.20 -0.07 -4.05
C GLY A 13 -10.23 -1.59 -3.94
N LEU A 14 -10.31 -2.34 -5.05
CA LEU A 14 -9.74 -3.69 -5.06
C LEU A 14 -8.90 -3.86 -6.32
N VAL A 15 -7.58 -3.75 -6.16
CA VAL A 15 -6.62 -4.13 -7.21
C VAL A 15 -5.90 -5.40 -6.72
N VAL A 16 -6.26 -6.51 -7.34
CA VAL A 16 -5.56 -7.79 -7.20
C VAL A 16 -4.25 -7.68 -7.97
N LEU A 17 -3.11 -7.79 -7.29
CA LEU A 17 -1.80 -7.84 -7.95
C LEU A 17 -1.64 -9.21 -8.63
N SER A 18 -2.01 -9.30 -9.90
CA SER A 18 -1.79 -10.47 -10.75
C SER A 18 -0.54 -10.32 -11.65
N SER A 19 0.56 -11.01 -11.28
CA SER A 19 1.75 -11.43 -12.09
C SER A 19 2.72 -10.37 -12.67
N PRO A 20 3.96 -10.74 -13.08
CA PRO A 20 5.03 -11.51 -12.43
C PRO A 20 6.30 -10.63 -12.19
N ALA A 21 7.15 -11.08 -11.26
CA ALA A 21 8.56 -10.69 -11.02
C ALA A 21 9.13 -9.46 -11.78
N ASP A 22 9.02 -8.25 -11.19
CA ASP A 22 10.05 -7.18 -11.24
C ASP A 22 9.51 -5.84 -10.68
N GLU A 23 8.19 -5.64 -10.61
CA GLU A 23 7.59 -4.32 -10.34
C GLU A 23 7.49 -3.93 -8.86
N THR A 24 8.08 -2.78 -8.53
CA THR A 24 7.67 -1.93 -7.43
C THR A 24 6.23 -1.47 -7.67
N GLY A 25 5.28 -1.89 -6.84
CA GLY A 25 3.91 -1.36 -6.89
C GLY A 25 3.85 0.01 -6.25
N ARG A 26 3.32 1.02 -6.94
CA ARG A 26 3.10 2.38 -6.40
C ARG A 26 1.64 2.78 -6.55
N HIS A 27 1.03 3.24 -5.46
CA HIS A 27 -0.39 3.61 -5.45
C HIS A 27 -0.64 4.86 -4.62
N ALA A 28 -1.24 5.88 -5.23
CA ALA A 28 -1.63 7.10 -4.52
C ALA A 28 -2.68 6.81 -3.43
N ALA A 29 -2.57 7.52 -2.31
CA ALA A 29 -3.55 7.47 -1.24
C ALA A 29 -4.89 8.08 -1.71
N PRO A 30 -6.04 7.50 -1.30
CA PRO A 30 -7.35 8.05 -1.62
C PRO A 30 -7.46 9.52 -1.19
N GLY A 31 -7.73 10.43 -2.14
CA GLY A 31 -7.86 11.87 -1.87
C GLY A 31 -6.56 12.61 -1.49
N ARG A 32 -5.39 11.95 -1.57
CA ARG A 32 -4.07 12.51 -1.20
C ARG A 32 -3.04 12.20 -2.29
N ALA A 33 -3.01 13.04 -3.33
CA ALA A 33 -2.12 12.87 -4.49
C ALA A 33 -0.63 13.18 -4.20
N ASP A 34 -0.34 13.67 -3.00
CA ASP A 34 1.00 13.88 -2.47
C ASP A 34 1.52 12.68 -1.69
N ARG A 35 0.75 11.59 -1.56
CA ARG A 35 1.12 10.41 -0.78
C ARG A 35 0.95 9.14 -1.60
N GLU A 36 1.96 8.28 -1.56
CA GLU A 36 1.99 7.01 -2.29
C GLU A 36 2.39 5.85 -1.37
N LEU A 37 1.72 4.72 -1.55
CA LEU A 37 2.08 3.42 -1.00
C LEU A 37 3.04 2.78 -1.99
N VAL A 38 4.20 2.38 -1.52
CA VAL A 38 5.24 1.77 -2.33
C VAL A 38 5.57 0.39 -1.77
N VAL A 39 5.44 -0.64 -2.60
CA VAL A 39 5.71 -2.04 -2.24
C VAL A 39 6.87 -2.54 -3.08
N GLU A 40 7.96 -2.90 -2.42
CA GLU A 40 9.20 -3.34 -3.06
C GLU A 40 9.58 -4.74 -2.61
N LYS A 41 9.94 -5.61 -3.56
CA LYS A 41 10.54 -6.91 -3.28
C LYS A 41 12.05 -6.73 -3.10
N ASP A 42 12.57 -7.20 -1.97
CA ASP A 42 14.00 -7.26 -1.74
C ASP A 42 14.59 -8.45 -2.52
N ARG A 43 15.68 -8.24 -3.26
CA ARG A 43 16.30 -9.27 -4.12
C ARG A 43 17.55 -9.88 -3.51
N ASP A 44 18.16 -9.22 -2.53
CA ASP A 44 19.50 -9.56 -2.08
C ASP A 44 19.51 -10.45 -0.82
N PHE A 45 18.47 -10.38 0.01
CA PHE A 45 18.37 -11.14 1.26
C PHE A 45 16.91 -11.53 1.55
N GLU A 46 16.58 -12.81 1.35
CA GLU A 46 15.26 -13.43 1.61
C GLU A 46 14.09 -12.82 0.82
N PRO A 47 12.98 -13.56 0.58
CA PRO A 47 11.86 -13.08 -0.24
C PRO A 47 11.02 -12.01 0.49
N TYR A 48 11.62 -11.08 1.23
CA TYR A 48 10.90 -10.05 1.95
C TYR A 48 10.31 -9.00 1.01
N VAL A 49 9.10 -8.60 1.33
CA VAL A 49 8.44 -7.44 0.75
C VAL A 49 8.53 -6.29 1.74
N ARG A 50 9.15 -5.19 1.31
CA ARG A 50 9.27 -3.95 2.07
C ARG A 50 8.13 -3.01 1.66
N ILE A 51 7.47 -2.46 2.67
CA ILE A 51 6.32 -1.57 2.50
C ILE A 51 6.74 -0.18 2.94
N TYR A 52 6.52 0.80 2.08
CA TYR A 52 6.90 2.19 2.29
C TYR A 52 5.73 3.13 2.03
N VAL A 53 5.80 4.30 2.66
CA VAL A 53 4.99 5.47 2.34
C VAL A 53 5.92 6.56 1.83
N GLU A 54 5.67 7.03 0.62
CA GLU A 54 6.30 8.23 0.08
C GLU A 54 5.32 9.40 0.20
N GLN A 55 5.82 10.57 0.63
CA GLN A 55 5.02 11.79 0.70
C GLN A 55 5.79 13.00 0.16
N GLY A 56 5.10 13.85 -0.60
CA GLY A 56 5.67 15.00 -1.28
C GLY A 56 6.18 14.66 -2.68
N ARG A 57 6.85 15.62 -3.33
CA ARG A 57 7.40 15.48 -4.68
C ARG A 57 8.75 16.18 -4.78
N GLY A 58 9.61 15.73 -5.69
CA GLY A 58 10.91 16.33 -5.94
C GLY A 58 11.81 16.32 -4.70
N LEU A 59 12.50 17.43 -4.43
CA LEU A 59 13.49 17.54 -3.34
C LEU A 59 12.89 17.46 -1.93
N THR A 60 11.56 17.61 -1.80
CA THR A 60 10.87 17.52 -0.50
C THR A 60 10.19 16.17 -0.30
N ALA A 61 10.36 15.23 -1.24
CA ALA A 61 9.83 13.89 -1.10
C ALA A 61 10.49 13.19 0.11
N ARG A 62 9.66 12.63 0.97
CA ARG A 62 10.07 11.85 2.14
C ARG A 62 9.59 10.43 1.97
N ARG A 63 10.37 9.49 2.49
CA ARG A 63 10.05 8.06 2.44
C ARG A 63 10.16 7.45 3.83
N TRP A 64 9.11 6.74 4.23
CA TRP A 64 9.01 6.09 5.53
C TRP A 64 8.83 4.59 5.33
N LYS A 65 9.58 3.77 6.08
CA LYS A 65 9.35 2.32 6.11
C LYS A 65 8.16 2.02 7.01
N ALA A 66 7.07 1.52 6.43
CA ALA A 66 5.87 1.12 7.16
C ALA A 66 5.97 -0.31 7.71
N GLY A 67 6.68 -1.19 6.99
CA GLY A 67 6.87 -2.56 7.43
C GLY A 67 7.75 -3.37 6.50
N ALA A 68 8.01 -4.60 6.91
CA ALA A 68 8.56 -5.64 6.06
C ALA A 68 7.91 -6.97 6.46
N VAL A 69 7.51 -7.76 5.47
CA VAL A 69 6.88 -9.06 5.67
C VAL A 69 7.53 -10.08 4.75
N SER A 70 7.52 -11.36 5.14
CA SER A 70 7.88 -12.43 4.20
C SER A 70 6.94 -12.34 2.99
N GLY A 71 7.50 -12.37 1.80
CA GLY A 71 6.74 -12.30 0.55
C GLY A 71 5.87 -13.53 0.34
N ASP A 72 6.26 -14.68 0.88
CA ASP A 72 5.47 -15.91 0.84
C ASP A 72 4.23 -15.83 1.75
N ASP A 73 4.30 -15.03 2.82
CA ASP A 73 3.19 -14.81 3.73
C ASP A 73 2.31 -13.64 3.29
N LEU A 74 2.75 -12.79 2.35
CA LEU A 74 2.01 -11.59 1.98
C LEU A 74 0.82 -11.94 1.07
N VAL A 75 -0.38 -11.63 1.55
CA VAL A 75 -1.63 -11.75 0.77
C VAL A 75 -1.93 -10.46 0.03
N GLY A 76 -1.68 -9.30 0.65
CA GLY A 76 -1.92 -8.01 0.02
C GLY A 76 -1.60 -6.81 0.91
N VAL A 77 -1.34 -5.68 0.26
CA VAL A 77 -1.14 -4.37 0.90
C VAL A 77 -1.98 -3.35 0.17
N GLU A 78 -2.83 -2.62 0.88
CA GLU A 78 -3.72 -1.64 0.29
C GLU A 78 -3.96 -0.44 1.22
N TRP A 79 -4.46 0.65 0.64
CA TRP A 79 -4.97 1.78 1.42
C TRP A 79 -6.29 1.41 2.10
N ASP A 80 -6.45 1.83 3.35
CA ASP A 80 -7.70 1.79 4.09
C ASP A 80 -8.06 3.22 4.54
N GLY A 81 -8.29 4.08 3.56
CA GLY A 81 -8.42 5.53 3.73
C GLY A 81 -7.14 6.32 3.40
N PRO A 82 -7.18 7.66 3.49
CA PRO A 82 -6.04 8.54 3.15
C PRO A 82 -4.83 8.42 4.09
N ASP A 83 -5.07 7.96 5.32
CA ASP A 83 -4.12 8.03 6.43
C ASP A 83 -3.85 6.65 7.07
N ARG A 84 -4.20 5.56 6.39
CA ARG A 84 -4.06 4.22 6.96
C ARG A 84 -3.83 3.18 5.88
N ILE A 85 -2.95 2.23 6.18
CA ILE A 85 -2.62 1.10 5.31
C ILE A 85 -3.12 -0.18 5.97
N LYS A 86 -3.65 -1.09 5.18
CA LYS A 86 -4.00 -2.44 5.59
C LYS A 86 -3.02 -3.43 4.96
N VAL A 87 -2.34 -4.18 5.80
CA VAL A 87 -1.45 -5.28 5.42
C VAL A 87 -2.15 -6.57 5.78
N THR A 88 -2.31 -7.46 4.80
CA THR A 88 -2.86 -8.79 5.02
C THR A 88 -1.76 -9.82 4.79
N THR A 89 -1.52 -10.65 5.79
CA THR A 89 -0.59 -11.78 5.72
C THR A 89 -1.32 -13.10 5.98
N ALA A 90 -0.70 -14.22 5.63
CA ALA A 90 -1.22 -15.56 5.90
C ALA A 90 -0.13 -16.53 6.40
N PRO A 91 0.60 -16.21 7.49
CA PRO A 91 1.64 -17.09 8.01
C PRO A 91 1.02 -18.44 8.40
N GLY A 92 1.57 -19.53 7.86
CA GLY A 92 1.07 -20.88 8.18
C GLY A 92 -0.39 -21.14 7.79
N LYS A 93 -0.94 -20.36 6.83
CA LYS A 93 -2.34 -20.39 6.34
C LYS A 93 -3.39 -19.74 7.24
N GLU A 94 -3.01 -19.12 8.36
CA GLU A 94 -3.94 -18.29 9.14
C GLU A 94 -3.87 -16.85 8.67
N ARG A 95 -5.00 -16.26 8.29
CA ARG A 95 -5.04 -14.89 7.74
C ARG A 95 -4.98 -13.86 8.85
N GLU A 96 -3.94 -13.03 8.84
CA GLU A 96 -3.77 -11.91 9.75
C GLU A 96 -3.97 -10.57 9.01
N VAL A 97 -4.53 -9.59 9.71
CA VAL A 97 -4.71 -8.23 9.18
C VAL A 97 -4.11 -7.24 10.16
N GLN A 98 -3.17 -6.44 9.67
CA GLN A 98 -2.57 -5.33 10.41
C GLN A 98 -2.99 -4.01 9.77
N LEU A 99 -3.52 -3.10 10.58
CA LEU A 99 -3.77 -1.71 10.20
C LEU A 99 -2.62 -0.85 10.71
N ILE A 100 -2.05 -0.03 9.82
CA ILE A 100 -0.96 0.89 10.13
C ILE A 100 -1.48 2.30 9.92
N GLU A 101 -1.70 3.00 11.03
CA GLU A 101 -2.08 4.42 11.03
C GLU A 101 -0.87 5.29 10.63
N LEU A 102 -1.12 6.34 9.85
CA LEU A 102 -0.10 7.29 9.41
C LEU A 102 -0.32 8.66 10.05
N ALA A 103 0.77 9.32 10.38
CA ALA A 103 0.76 10.74 10.72
C ALA A 103 0.50 11.61 9.47
N PRO A 104 0.13 12.89 9.62
CA PRO A 104 -0.08 13.80 8.49
C PRO A 104 1.10 13.92 7.52
N ASP A 105 2.32 13.69 7.98
CA ASP A 105 3.57 13.71 7.18
C ASP A 105 3.95 12.34 6.57
N GLY A 106 3.08 11.33 6.76
CA GLY A 106 3.21 10.01 6.17
C GLY A 106 3.98 9.03 7.05
N ALA A 107 4.51 9.47 8.19
CA ALA A 107 5.22 8.60 9.11
C ALA A 107 4.25 7.57 9.74
N PRO A 108 4.59 6.28 9.75
CA PRO A 108 3.82 5.27 10.48
C PRO A 108 3.75 5.61 11.96
N ARG A 109 2.55 5.53 12.52
CA ARG A 109 2.34 5.55 13.96
C ARG A 109 2.40 4.12 14.46
N THR A 110 3.29 3.85 15.40
CA THR A 110 3.34 2.53 16.04
C THR A 110 2.01 2.29 16.75
N VAL A 111 1.21 1.33 16.26
CA VAL A 111 0.10 0.77 17.02
C VAL A 111 0.73 -0.26 17.94
N ALA A 112 0.86 0.06 19.22
CA ALA A 112 1.29 -0.90 20.22
C ALA A 112 0.33 -2.10 20.16
N LYS A 113 0.88 -3.31 20.01
CA LYS A 113 0.14 -4.57 20.05
C LYS A 113 -0.20 -4.92 21.50
#